data_AF-A0A146FR09-F1
#
_entry.id   AF-A0A146FR09-F1
#
_cell.length_a   1.000
_cell.length_b   1.000
_cell.length_c   1.000
_cell.angle_alpha   90.00
_cell.angle_beta   90.00
_cell.angle_gamma   90.00
#
_symmetry.space_group_name_H-M   'P 1'
#
loop_
_entity.id
_entity.type
_entity.pdbx_description
1 polymer ?
#
loop_
_entity_poly.entity_id
_entity_poly.type
_entity_poly.pdbx_seq_one_letter_code
_entity_poly.pdbx_strand_id
1 'polypeptide(L)' 'MAVRNSSLASSRRKSRAAHFNAPSSERRVILSAPLSSELRAKYNVRSIRPM' A
#
# COMPACT_ATOMS: atom_id res chain seq x y z
N MET A 1 14.66 -9.46 -8.88
CA MET A 1 13.33 -9.59 -8.26
C MET A 1 13.06 -11.04 -7.90
N ALA A 2 13.65 -11.54 -6.81
CA ALA A 2 13.38 -12.88 -6.31
C ALA A 2 12.30 -12.77 -5.25
N VAL A 3 11.11 -13.28 -5.53
CA VAL A 3 10.06 -13.41 -4.52
C VAL A 3 10.44 -14.58 -3.63
N ARG A 4 10.82 -14.29 -2.38
CA ARG A 4 11.23 -15.30 -1.39
C ARG A 4 10.04 -16.08 -0.81
N ASN A 5 8.83 -15.56 -0.97
CA ASN A 5 7.60 -16.16 -0.47
C ASN A 5 6.80 -16.80 -1.62
N SER A 6 6.72 -18.13 -1.63
CA SER A 6 6.04 -18.90 -2.67
C SER A 6 4.52 -18.68 -2.73
N SER A 7 3.90 -18.13 -1.68
CA SER A 7 2.47 -17.81 -1.70
C SER A 7 2.14 -16.51 -2.44
N LEU A 8 3.13 -15.68 -2.76
CA LEU A 8 2.94 -14.45 -3.51
C LEU A 8 3.03 -14.70 -5.01
N ALA A 9 2.00 -14.27 -5.74
CA ALA A 9 2.00 -14.33 -7.18
C ALA A 9 2.95 -13.28 -7.80
N SER A 10 3.97 -13.73 -8.54
CA SER A 10 4.82 -12.86 -9.37
C SER A 10 4.19 -12.50 -10.73
N SER A 11 3.09 -13.16 -11.10
CA SER A 11 2.39 -12.90 -12.38
C SER A 11 1.71 -11.54 -12.38
N ARG A 12 2.00 -10.72 -13.41
CA ARG A 12 1.41 -9.39 -13.61
C ARG A 12 -0.13 -9.40 -13.61
N ARG A 13 -0.75 -10.44 -14.18
CA ARG A 13 -2.22 -10.56 -14.25
C ARG A 13 -2.84 -10.68 -12.86
N LYS A 14 -2.27 -11.56 -12.03
CA LYS A 14 -2.72 -11.80 -10.64
C LYS A 14 -2.55 -10.54 -9.78
N SER A 15 -1.42 -9.85 -9.91
CA SER A 15 -1.16 -8.59 -9.20
C SER A 15 -2.18 -7.50 -9.54
N ARG A 16 -2.50 -7.31 -10.82
CA ARG A 16 -3.51 -6.33 -11.25
C ARG A 16 -4.90 -6.68 -10.71
N ALA A 17 -5.30 -7.95 -10.80
CA ALA A 17 -6.60 -8.39 -10.29
C ALA A 17 -6.73 -8.12 -8.78
N ALA A 18 -5.69 -8.43 -7.99
CA ALA A 18 -5.67 -8.16 -6.56
C ALA A 18 -5.77 -6.65 -6.24
N HIS A 19 -5.08 -5.80 -7.00
CA HIS A 19 -5.10 -4.35 -6.77
C HIS A 19 -6.48 -3.73 -7.04
N PHE A 20 -7.12 -4.09 -8.16
CA PHE A 20 -8.39 -3.47 -8.56
C PHE A 20 -9.62 -4.07 -7.86
N ASN A 21 -9.55 -5.34 -7.45
CA ASN A 21 -10.65 -6.00 -6.74
C ASN A 21 -10.52 -5.92 -5.21
N ALA A 22 -9.60 -5.10 -4.69
CA ALA A 22 -9.34 -5.00 -3.26
C ALA A 22 -10.57 -4.48 -2.46
N PRO A 23 -10.85 -5.04 -1.27
CA PRO A 23 -11.89 -4.55 -0.38
C PRO A 23 -11.57 -3.12 0.12
N SER A 24 -12.57 -2.45 0.71
CA SER A 24 -12.44 -1.05 1.17
C SER A 24 -11.28 -0.84 2.15
N SER A 25 -11.10 -1.77 3.11
CA SER A 25 -10.00 -1.73 4.08
C SER A 25 -8.63 -1.69 3.41
N GLU A 26 -8.41 -2.52 2.40
CA GLU A 26 -7.16 -2.59 1.64
C GLU A 26 -7.00 -1.39 0.70
N ARG A 27 -8.07 -0.95 0.04
CA ARG A 27 -8.05 0.25 -0.81
C ARG A 27 -7.56 1.48 -0.04
N ARG A 28 -7.97 1.66 1.22
CA ARG A 28 -7.47 2.76 2.07
C ARG A 28 -5.97 2.69 2.34
N VAL A 29 -5.40 1.49 2.40
CA VAL A 29 -3.95 1.32 2.56
C VAL A 29 -3.23 1.68 1.25
N ILE A 30 -3.76 1.19 0.12
CA ILE A 30 -3.22 1.47 -1.22
C ILE A 30 -3.24 2.98 -1.52
N LEU A 31 -4.29 3.68 -1.12
CA LEU A 31 -4.49 5.12 -1.36
C LEU A 31 -3.81 6.03 -0.33
N SER A 32 -2.83 5.52 0.43
CA SER A 32 -2.11 6.34 1.42
C SER A 32 -1.25 7.44 0.77
N ALA A 33 -1.13 8.57 1.46
CA ALA A 33 -0.36 9.73 0.98
C ALA A 33 0.77 10.11 1.96
N PRO A 34 1.94 10.56 1.48
CA PRO A 34 3.03 11.01 2.34
C PRO A 34 2.70 12.33 3.05
N LEU A 35 3.17 12.47 4.29
CA LEU A 35 3.08 13.72 5.06
C LEU A 35 4.24 14.68 4.74
N SER A 36 4.02 15.98 4.94
CA SER A 36 5.07 17.01 4.84
C SER A 36 6.14 16.85 5.92
N SER A 37 7.32 17.46 5.73
CA SER A 37 8.45 17.36 6.66
C SER A 37 8.09 17.82 8.08
N GLU A 38 7.35 18.92 8.20
CA GLU A 38 6.89 19.47 9.49
C GLU A 38 5.94 18.50 10.23
N LEU A 39 4.97 17.94 9.49
CA LEU A 39 4.01 16.99 10.05
C LEU A 39 4.68 15.66 10.42
N ARG A 40 5.67 15.22 9.65
CA ARG A 40 6.49 14.06 9.98
C ARG A 40 7.28 14.26 11.26
N ALA A 41 7.90 15.42 11.45
CA ALA A 41 8.64 15.73 12.68
C ALA A 41 7.70 15.79 13.91
N LYS A 42 6.51 16.38 13.75
CA LYS A 42 5.54 16.52 14.84
C LYS A 42 4.90 15.20 15.27
N TYR A 43 4.53 14.34 14.31
CA TYR A 43 3.76 13.13 14.59
C TYR A 43 4.58 11.82 14.46
N ASN A 44 5.81 11.89 13.96
CA ASN A 44 6.69 10.75 13.72
C ASN A 44 6.07 9.64 12.82
N VAL A 45 5.15 10.03 11.92
CA VAL A 45 4.49 9.12 10.96
C VAL A 45 4.82 9.52 9.52
N ARG A 46 5.04 8.53 8.64
CA ARG A 46 5.48 8.76 7.24
C ARG A 46 4.35 9.09 6.27
N SER A 47 3.19 8.46 6.44
CA SER A 47 2.03 8.56 5.56
C SER A 47 0.72 8.43 6.33
N ILE A 48 -0.35 9.02 5.79
CA ILE A 48 -1.70 8.94 6.32
C ILE A 48 -2.57 8.05 5.42
N ARG A 49 -3.51 7.30 6.02
CA ARG A 49 -4.54 6.56 5.29
C ARG A 49 -5.76 7.45 5.11
N PRO A 50 -6.31 7.58 3.88
CA PRO A 50 -7.60 8.24 3.68
C PRO A 50 -8.71 7.45 4.38
N MET A 51 -9.74 8.18 4.81
CA MET A 51 -10.95 7.61 5.43
C MET A 51 -11.82 6.89 4.40
#